data_AF-A0A960QK46-F1
#
_entry.id   AF-A0A960QK46-F1
#
_cell.length_a   1.000
_cell.length_b   1.000
_cell.length_c   1.000
_cell.angle_alpha   90.00
_cell.angle_beta   90.00
_cell.angle_gamma   90.00
#
_symmetry.space_group_name_H-M   'P 1'
#
loop_
_entity.id
_entity.type
_entity.pdbx_description
1 polymer ?
#
loop_
_entity_poly.entity_id
_entity_poly.type
_entity_poly.pdbx_seq_one_letter_code
_entity_poly.pdbx_strand_id
1 'polypeptide(L)' 'MSNTKMYVGNLSFDIDEASLRDLFTPFGQVTDAAVIMDRETNRPRGFAFVTMDSKESMNAAIE' A
#
# COMPACT_ATOMS: atom_id res chain seq x y z
N MET A 1 -0.37 -1.27 -20.29
CA MET A 1 0.22 -0.81 -19.02
C MET A 1 -0.07 -1.86 -17.98
N SER A 2 0.96 -2.57 -17.51
CA SER A 2 0.83 -3.58 -16.47
C SER A 2 0.47 -2.88 -15.16
N ASN A 3 -0.71 -3.17 -14.61
CA ASN A 3 -1.15 -2.60 -13.35
C ASN A 3 -0.36 -3.25 -12.20
N THR A 4 0.52 -2.50 -11.52
CA THR A 4 1.31 -2.93 -10.35
C THR A 4 0.73 -2.41 -9.04
N LYS A 5 -0.53 -1.93 -9.08
CA LYS A 5 -1.26 -1.39 -7.93
C LYS A 5 -2.02 -2.50 -7.22
N MET A 6 -1.81 -2.59 -5.91
CA MET A 6 -2.39 -3.56 -4.99
C MET A 6 -3.29 -2.88 -3.98
N TYR A 7 -4.29 -3.62 -3.52
CA TYR A 7 -5.12 -3.24 -2.38
C TYR A 7 -4.57 -3.92 -1.13
N VAL A 8 -4.34 -3.13 -0.09
CA VAL A 8 -3.87 -3.60 1.21
C VAL A 8 -4.93 -3.24 2.24
N GLY A 9 -5.64 -4.24 2.74
CA GLY A 9 -6.73 -4.07 3.71
C GLY A 9 -6.36 -4.55 5.11
N ASN A 10 -7.29 -4.38 6.06
CA ASN A 10 -7.12 -4.76 7.46
C ASN A 10 -5.91 -4.08 8.12
N LEU A 11 -5.64 -2.85 7.71
CA LEU A 11 -4.57 -2.03 8.28
C LEU A 11 -5.03 -1.36 9.57
N SER A 12 -4.08 -1.13 10.47
CA SER A 12 -4.31 -0.32 11.66
C SER A 12 -4.73 1.10 11.28
N PHE A 13 -5.49 1.76 12.15
CA PHE A 13 -5.83 3.18 12.01
C PHE A 13 -4.62 4.11 12.20
N ASP A 14 -3.49 3.58 12.67
CA ASP A 14 -2.25 4.34 12.83
C ASP A 14 -1.29 4.14 11.65
N ILE A 15 -1.68 3.37 10.62
CA ILE A 15 -0.84 3.15 9.45
C ILE A 15 -0.67 4.45 8.65
N ASP A 16 0.56 4.72 8.23
CA ASP A 16 0.89 5.82 7.33
C ASP A 16 1.58 5.30 6.06
N GLU A 17 1.80 6.23 5.13
CA GLU A 17 2.45 5.90 3.86
C GLU A 17 3.89 5.39 4.05
N ALA A 18 4.61 5.95 5.03
CA ALA A 18 5.98 5.55 5.35
C ALA A 18 6.04 4.09 5.84
N SER A 19 5.14 3.71 6.75
CA SER A 19 5.03 2.35 7.25
C SER A 19 4.72 1.37 6.13
N LEU A 20 3.83 1.73 5.19
CA LEU A 20 3.56 0.89 4.01
C LEU A 20 4.80 0.76 3.13
N ARG A 21 5.49 1.86 2.84
CA ARG A 21 6.74 1.81 2.06
C ARG A 21 7.77 0.90 2.73
N ASP A 22 7.96 1.01 4.03
CA ASP A 22 8.92 0.19 4.78
C ASP A 22 8.52 -1.29 4.79
N LEU A 23 7.22 -1.59 4.94
CA LEU A 23 6.69 -2.96 4.87
C LEU A 23 6.92 -3.61 3.50
N PHE A 24 6.79 -2.84 2.42
CA PHE A 24 6.89 -3.37 1.06
C PHE A 24 8.30 -3.28 0.45
N THR A 25 9.21 -2.50 1.04
CA THR A 25 10.61 -2.33 0.61
C THR A 25 11.38 -3.65 0.43
N PRO A 26 11.22 -4.67 1.30
CA PRO A 26 11.90 -5.96 1.12
C PRO A 26 11.49 -6.73 -0.15
N PHE A 27 10.28 -6.48 -0.68
CA PHE A 27 9.76 -7.14 -1.87
C PHE A 27 10.07 -6.37 -3.16
N GLY A 28 10.37 -5.07 -3.04
CA GLY A 28 10.77 -4.21 -4.14
C GLY A 28 10.54 -2.73 -3.87
N GLN A 29 10.70 -1.91 -4.91
CA GLN A 29 10.55 -0.47 -4.76
C GLN A 29 9.07 -0.07 -4.82
N VAL A 30 8.58 0.59 -3.77
CA VAL A 30 7.26 1.23 -3.78
C VAL A 30 7.33 2.55 -4.54
N THR A 31 6.59 2.62 -5.65
CA THR A 31 6.48 3.84 -6.46
C THR A 31 5.46 4.81 -5.88
N ASP A 32 4.35 4.29 -5.36
CA ASP A 32 3.25 5.08 -4.80
C ASP A 32 2.56 4.31 -3.67
N ALA A 33 2.14 5.01 -2.62
CA ALA A 33 1.35 4.43 -1.55
C ALA A 33 0.29 5.45 -1.10
N ALA A 34 -0.96 5.02 -0.98
CA ALA A 34 -2.09 5.89 -0.70
C ALA A 34 -2.98 5.26 0.38
N VAL A 35 -2.89 5.79 1.60
CA VAL A 35 -3.78 5.43 2.70
C VAL A 35 -5.12 6.09 2.49
N ILE A 36 -6.20 5.31 2.49
CA ILE A 36 -7.53 5.86 2.28
C ILE A 36 -8.13 6.27 3.61
N MET A 37 -8.35 7.58 3.73
CA MET A 37 -8.99 8.20 4.88
C MET A 37 -10.47 8.47 4.61
N ASP A 38 -11.26 8.30 5.65
CA ASP A 38 -12.66 8.70 5.71
C ASP A 38 -12.74 10.23 5.79
N ARG A 39 -13.45 10.85 4.84
CA ARG A 39 -13.48 12.31 4.72
C ARG A 39 -14.37 12.99 5.76
N GLU A 40 -15.29 12.25 6.38
CA GLU A 40 -16.21 12.77 7.38
C GLU A 40 -15.57 12.75 8.77
N THR A 41 -14.84 11.67 9.08
CA THR A 41 -14.22 11.45 10.39
C THR A 41 -12.73 11.80 10.42
N ASN A 42 -12.10 12.02 9.25
CA ASN A 42 -10.63 12.12 9.08
C ASN A 42 -9.87 10.92 9.68
N ARG A 43 -10.49 9.74 9.73
CA ARG A 43 -9.87 8.52 10.22
C ARG A 43 -9.52 7.58 9.08
N PRO A 44 -8.44 6.79 9.16
CA PRO A 44 -8.17 5.80 8.13
C PRO A 44 -9.31 4.79 8.03
N ARG A 45 -9.63 4.34 6.82
CA ARG A 45 -10.67 3.32 6.61
C ARG A 45 -10.14 1.90 6.85
N GLY A 46 -8.90 1.76 7.29
CA GLY A 46 -8.23 0.47 7.49
C GLY A 46 -7.77 -0.18 6.19
N PHE A 47 -7.59 0.61 5.13
CA PHE A 47 -7.03 0.12 3.87
C PHE A 47 -6.22 1.19 3.13
N ALA A 48 -5.33 0.72 2.28
CA ALA A 48 -4.45 1.53 1.45
C ALA A 48 -4.27 0.88 0.07
N PHE A 49 -3.78 1.67 -0.87
CA PHE A 49 -3.30 1.17 -2.15
C PHE A 49 -1.80 1.34 -2.24
N VAL A 50 -1.08 0.31 -2.68
CA VAL A 50 0.37 0.32 -2.87
C VAL A 50 0.70 -0.03 -4.30
N THR A 51 1.55 0.75 -4.95
CA THR A 51 1.99 0.53 -6.32
C THR A 51 3.47 0.19 -6.34
N MET A 52 3.81 -0.98 -6.86
CA MET A 52 5.20 -1.42 -7.00
C MET A 52 5.80 -0.96 -8.33
N ASP A 53 7.12 -0.94 -8.40
CA ASP A 53 7.90 -0.68 -9.62
C ASP A 53 7.73 -1.77 -10.69
N SER A 54 7.53 -3.01 -10.27
CA SER A 54 7.44 -4.17 -11.16
C SER A 54 6.33 -5.14 -10.77
N LYS A 55 5.93 -5.98 -11.72
CA LYS A 55 4.97 -7.08 -11.47
C LYS A 55 5.59 -8.18 -10.60
N GLU A 56 6.90 -8.42 -10.68
CA GLU A 56 7.59 -9.37 -9.82
C GLU A 56 7.57 -8.93 -8.36
N SER A 57 7.89 -7.66 -8.09
CA SER A 57 7.82 -7.09 -6.73
C SER A 57 6.40 -7.07 -6.18
N MET A 58 5.42 -6.81 -7.04
CA MET A 58 4.00 -6.92 -6.70
C MET A 58 3.63 -8.36 -6.32
N ASN A 59 4.02 -9.34 -7.13
CA ASN A 59 3.70 -10.75 -6.87
C ASN A 59 4.38 -11.24 -5.58
N ALA A 60 5.64 -10.89 -5.36
CA ALA A 60 6.39 -11.25 -4.15
C ALA A 60 5.77 -10.66 -2.87
N ALA A 61 5.05 -9.55 -2.98
CA ALA A 61 4.35 -8.91 -1.88
C ALA A 61 2.96 -9.49 -1.58
N ILE A 62 2.37 -10.25 -2.51
CA ILE A 62 1.03 -10.87 -2.39
C ILE A 62 1.15 -12.36 -2.06
N GLU A 63 2.26 -13.01 -2.43
CA GLU A 63 2.56 -14.42 -2.12
C GLU A 63 2.69 -14.69 -0.61
#